data_AF-A0A268NXN4-F1
#
_entry.id   AF-A0A268NXN4-F1
#
_cell.length_a   1.000
_cell.length_b   1.000
_cell.length_c   1.000
_cell.angle_alpha   90.00
_cell.angle_beta   90.00
_cell.angle_gamma   90.00
#
_symmetry.space_group_name_H-M   'P 1'
#
loop_
_entity.id
_entity.type
_entity.pdbx_description
1 polymer ?
#
loop_
_entity_poly.entity_id
_entity_poly.type
_entity_poly.pdbx_seq_one_letter_code
_entity_poly.pdbx_strand_id
1 'polypeptide(L)'
;MKLKKGFTNRGFSYIEFKDMYGSECSIQKSSLATKDAIWFGVNSADPEIMVEDKGWLPYEIPDSVLLTTRMHLTQEQVKELLPILQTFAETGKLPD
;
A
#
# COMPACT_ATOMS: atom_id res chain seq x y z
N MET A 1 2.54 12.58 -8.97
CA MET A 1 2.10 11.17 -9.08
C MET A 1 0.91 11.07 -10.04
N LYS A 2 0.89 10.09 -10.96
CA LYS A 2 -0.27 9.83 -11.84
C LYS A 2 -1.22 8.85 -11.14
N LEU A 3 -2.51 9.20 -11.11
CA LEU A 3 -3.55 8.36 -10.50
C LEU A 3 -4.36 7.67 -11.60
N LYS A 4 -4.59 6.37 -11.45
CA LYS A 4 -5.47 5.60 -12.34
C LYS A 4 -6.62 5.02 -11.53
N LYS A 5 -7.86 5.35 -11.91
CA LYS A 5 -9.07 4.91 -11.20
C LYS A 5 -9.66 3.68 -11.89
N GLY A 6 -10.30 2.81 -11.12
CA GLY A 6 -10.98 1.62 -11.64
C GLY A 6 -11.94 0.99 -10.64
N PHE A 7 -12.48 -0.17 -11.02
CA PHE A 7 -13.35 -0.98 -10.18
C PHE A 7 -12.91 -2.44 -10.24
N THR A 8 -12.97 -3.13 -9.09
CA THR A 8 -12.77 -4.58 -9.03
C THR A 8 -13.92 -5.31 -9.74
N ASN A 9 -13.74 -6.59 -10.05
CA ASN A 9 -14.81 -7.44 -10.60
C ASN A 9 -16.06 -7.53 -9.70
N ARG A 10 -15.94 -7.16 -8.43
CA ARG A 10 -17.03 -7.11 -7.44
C ARG A 10 -17.62 -5.70 -7.27
N GLY A 11 -17.22 -4.74 -8.11
CA GLY A 11 -17.76 -3.37 -8.10
C GLY A 11 -17.14 -2.42 -7.07
N PHE A 12 -16.11 -2.83 -6.33
CA PHE A 12 -15.41 -1.94 -5.39
C PHE A 12 -14.46 -1.00 -6.12
N SER A 13 -14.52 0.30 -5.82
CA SER A 13 -13.61 1.30 -6.39
C SER A 13 -12.18 1.12 -5.91
N TYR A 14 -11.22 1.46 -6.78
CA TYR A 14 -9.81 1.54 -6.43
C TYR A 14 -9.08 2.62 -7.22
N ILE A 15 -7.92 3.02 -6.73
CA ILE A 15 -6.98 3.92 -7.38
C ILE A 15 -5.59 3.29 -7.32
N GLU A 16 -4.93 3.19 -8.47
CA GLU A 16 -3.55 2.76 -8.64
C GLU A 16 -2.62 3.97 -8.79
N PHE A 17 -1.42 3.85 -8.26
CA PHE A 17 -0.34 4.82 -8.38
C PHE A 17 1.02 4.13 -8.12
N LYS A 18 2.12 4.84 -8.36
CA LYS A 18 3.47 4.36 -8.03
C LYS A 18 4.08 5.19 -6.92
N ASP A 19 4.83 4.54 -6.03
CA ASP A 19 5.65 5.22 -5.03
C ASP A 19 6.93 5.84 -5.64
N MET A 20 7.81 6.38 -4.79
CA MET A 20 9.09 6.97 -5.21
C MET A 20 10.05 5.96 -5.85
N TYR A 21 9.96 4.69 -5.49
CA TYR A 21 10.79 3.59 -6.02
C TYR A 21 10.15 2.91 -7.24
N GLY A 22 8.96 3.35 -7.64
CA GLY A 22 8.25 2.81 -8.80
C GLY A 22 7.37 1.60 -8.48
N SER A 23 7.28 1.18 -7.22
CA SER A 23 6.45 0.06 -6.77
C SER A 23 4.98 0.36 -7.04
N GLU A 24 4.24 -0.64 -7.51
CA GLU A 24 2.81 -0.50 -7.77
C GLU A 24 2.04 -0.48 -6.46
N CYS A 25 1.36 0.62 -6.20
CA CYS A 25 0.57 0.85 -4.99
C CYS A 25 -0.91 1.01 -5.35
N SER A 26 -1.77 0.71 -4.39
CA SER A 26 -3.21 0.97 -4.53
C SER A 26 -3.86 1.44 -3.25
N ILE A 27 -4.95 2.18 -3.43
CA ILE A 27 -6.00 2.36 -2.43
C ILE A 27 -7.29 1.76 -2.99
N GLN A 28 -7.94 0.87 -2.24
CA GLN A 28 -9.12 0.12 -2.69
C GLN A 28 -10.17 0.08 -1.58
N LYS A 29 -11.46 0.28 -1.92
CA LYS A 29 -12.54 0.07 -0.97
C LYS A 29 -12.57 -1.41 -0.54
N SER A 30 -12.52 -1.62 0.77
CA SER A 30 -12.62 -2.97 1.33
C SER A 30 -14.04 -3.51 1.21
N SER A 31 -14.16 -4.82 0.98
CA SER A 31 -15.42 -5.54 1.03
C SER A 31 -15.84 -5.92 2.45
N LEU A 32 -15.22 -5.33 3.49
CA LEU A 32 -15.58 -5.54 4.88
C LEU A 32 -17.04 -5.12 5.09
N ALA A 33 -17.88 -6.06 5.54
CA ALA A 33 -19.32 -5.84 5.67
C ALA A 33 -19.71 -4.98 6.88
N THR A 34 -18.89 -5.00 7.93
CA THR A 34 -19.24 -4.42 9.24
C THR A 34 -18.86 -2.96 9.39
N LYS A 35 -17.83 -2.49 8.67
CA LYS A 35 -17.30 -1.14 8.77
C LYS A 35 -16.77 -0.65 7.43
N ASP A 36 -16.82 0.66 7.24
CA ASP A 36 -16.10 1.29 6.15
C ASP A 36 -14.59 1.23 6.36
N ALA A 37 -13.94 0.46 5.49
CA ALA A 37 -12.50 0.34 5.45
C ALA A 37 -11.95 0.38 4.02
N ILE A 38 -10.65 0.60 3.92
CA ILE A 38 -9.85 0.59 2.69
C ILE A 38 -8.66 -0.33 2.85
N TRP A 39 -8.21 -0.91 1.73
CA TRP A 39 -6.86 -1.44 1.61
C TRP A 39 -5.96 -0.33 1.07
N PHE A 40 -4.79 -0.12 1.67
CA PHE A 40 -3.84 0.91 1.26
C PHE A 40 -2.39 0.44 1.41
N GLY A 41 -1.60 0.50 0.33
CA GLY A 41 -0.17 0.14 0.35
C GLY A 41 0.32 -0.43 -0.97
N VAL A 42 1.46 -1.13 -0.90
CA VAL A 42 2.11 -1.78 -2.05
C VAL A 42 1.36 -3.05 -2.43
N ASN A 43 1.20 -3.31 -3.73
CA ASN A 43 0.40 -4.44 -4.23
C ASN A 43 1.12 -5.79 -4.10
N SER A 44 2.44 -5.80 -4.19
CA SER A 44 3.28 -7.00 -4.08
C SER A 44 4.45 -6.74 -3.12
N ALA A 45 4.95 -7.81 -2.49
CA ALA A 45 6.11 -7.73 -1.61
C ALA A 45 7.43 -7.78 -2.39
N ASP A 46 7.40 -8.35 -3.59
CA ASP A 46 8.54 -8.54 -4.50
C ASP A 46 9.85 -8.84 -3.75
N PRO A 47 9.90 -9.96 -2.98
CA PRO A 47 11.01 -10.24 -2.09
C PRO A 47 12.32 -10.42 -2.86
N GLU A 48 13.37 -9.79 -2.36
CA GLU A 48 14.72 -9.88 -2.91
C GLU A 48 15.74 -10.26 -1.84
N ILE A 49 16.81 -10.91 -2.26
CA ILE A 49 17.96 -11.27 -1.42
C ILE A 49 19.23 -10.66 -2.01
N MET A 50 20.07 -10.08 -1.14
CA MET A 50 21.39 -9.60 -1.52
C MET A 50 22.35 -10.79 -1.64
N VAL A 51 22.85 -11.05 -2.85
CA VAL A 51 23.84 -12.08 -3.11
C VAL A 51 25.18 -11.43 -3.40
N GLU A 52 26.23 -11.88 -2.70
CA GLU A 52 27.60 -11.43 -2.89
C GLU A 52 27.99 -11.50 -4.38
N ASP A 53 28.63 -10.43 -4.88
CA ASP A 53 29.02 -10.22 -6.28
C ASP A 53 27.91 -10.22 -7.35
N LYS A 54 26.63 -10.36 -6.95
CA LYS A 54 25.49 -10.39 -7.88
C LYS A 54 24.41 -9.34 -7.59
N GLY A 55 24.44 -8.72 -6.41
CA GLY A 55 23.47 -7.71 -6.01
C GLY A 55 22.13 -8.30 -5.58
N TRP A 56 21.07 -7.50 -5.69
CA TRP A 56 19.70 -7.91 -5.38
C TRP A 56 19.16 -8.85 -6.45
N LEU A 57 18.72 -10.03 -6.02
CA LEU A 57 18.08 -11.02 -6.87
C LEU A 57 16.71 -11.39 -6.28
N PRO A 58 15.71 -11.76 -7.11
CA PRO A 58 14.43 -12.27 -6.63
C PRO A 58 14.63 -13.45 -5.67
N TYR A 59 13.87 -13.45 -4.57
CA TYR A 59 13.89 -14.51 -3.57
C TYR A 59 12.59 -15.30 -3.62
N GLU A 60 12.69 -16.55 -4.06
CA GLU A 60 11.54 -17.45 -4.15
C GLU A 60 10.99 -17.76 -2.75
N ILE A 61 9.72 -17.43 -2.53
CA ILE A 61 9.00 -17.69 -1.29
C ILE A 61 8.01 -18.84 -1.52
N PRO A 62 7.92 -19.84 -0.64
CA PRO A 62 6.92 -20.90 -0.78
C PRO A 62 5.49 -20.35 -0.82
N ASP A 63 4.64 -20.88 -1.70
CA ASP A 63 3.24 -20.45 -1.85
C ASP A 63 2.40 -20.54 -0.57
N SER A 64 2.83 -21.36 0.39
CA SER A 64 2.19 -21.49 1.71
C SER A 64 2.46 -20.28 2.63
N VAL A 65 3.31 -19.34 2.23
CA VAL A 65 3.65 -18.15 3.00
C VAL A 65 2.77 -16.99 2.55
N LEU A 66 2.07 -16.40 3.51
CA LEU A 66 1.30 -15.17 3.28
C LEU A 66 2.17 -13.94 3.53
N LEU A 67 2.29 -13.07 2.53
CA LEU A 67 2.95 -11.78 2.64
C LEU A 67 1.89 -10.66 2.71
N THR A 68 1.87 -9.91 3.80
CA THR A 68 0.94 -8.79 4.00
C THR A 68 1.64 -7.47 3.69
N THR A 69 1.24 -6.80 2.60
CA THR A 69 1.88 -5.56 2.12
C THR A 69 0.97 -4.33 2.19
N ARG A 70 -0.32 -4.53 2.42
CA ARG A 70 -1.33 -3.46 2.47
C ARG A 70 -1.95 -3.38 3.85
N MET A 71 -2.15 -2.15 4.30
CA MET A 71 -2.89 -1.86 5.52
C MET A 71 -4.39 -1.96 5.26
N HIS A 72 -5.13 -2.56 6.19
CA HIS A 72 -6.60 -2.53 6.21
C HIS A 72 -7.06 -1.45 7.18
N LEU A 73 -7.36 -0.26 6.67
CA LEU A 73 -7.61 0.93 7.48
C LEU A 73 -9.09 1.24 7.53
N THR A 74 -9.62 1.40 8.73
CA THR A 74 -10.96 1.95 8.96
C THR A 74 -10.97 3.47 8.75
N GLN A 75 -12.16 4.06 8.60
CA GLN A 75 -12.27 5.52 8.52
C GLN A 75 -11.71 6.24 9.76
N GLU A 76 -11.85 5.65 10.96
CA GLU A 76 -11.32 6.21 12.21
C GLU A 76 -9.78 6.28 12.17
N GLN A 77 -9.13 5.18 11.82
CA GLN A 77 -7.66 5.14 11.67
C GLN A 77 -7.16 6.11 10.58
N VAL A 78 -7.90 6.24 9.47
CA VAL A 78 -7.55 7.24 8.44
C VAL A 78 -7.63 8.67 9.02
N LYS A 79 -8.66 9.00 9.81
CA LYS A 79 -8.77 10.32 10.46
C LYS A 79 -7.59 10.61 11.39
N GLU A 80 -7.07 9.60 12.08
CA GLU A 80 -5.88 9.74 12.93
C GLU A 80 -4.59 9.92 12.12
N LEU A 81 -4.47 9.26 10.96
CA LEU A 81 -3.32 9.40 10.07
C LEU A 81 -3.28 10.72 9.31
N LEU A 82 -4.44 11.27 8.95
CA LEU A 82 -4.54 12.49 8.14
C LEU A 82 -3.75 13.69 8.70
N PRO A 83 -3.83 14.08 9.98
CA PRO A 83 -3.04 15.20 10.49
C PRO A 83 -1.53 14.93 10.39
N ILE A 84 -1.09 13.69 10.66
CA ILE A 84 0.32 13.30 10.54
C ILE A 84 0.81 13.45 9.09
N LEU A 85 0.03 12.93 8.14
CA LEU A 85 0.35 12.99 6.71
C LEU A 85 0.29 14.42 6.18
N GLN A 86 -0.63 15.23 6.67
CA GLN A 86 -0.75 16.65 6.30
C GLN A 86 0.47 17.44 6.78
N THR A 87 0.90 17.26 8.04
CA THR A 87 2.12 17.90 8.56
C THR A 87 3.35 17.52 7.73
N PHE A 88 3.49 16.25 7.35
CA PHE A 88 4.58 15.82 6.48
C PHE A 88 4.51 16.45 5.09
N ALA A 89 3.32 16.50 4.49
CA ALA A 89 3.12 17.11 3.17
C ALA A 89 3.49 18.61 3.15
N GLU A 90 3.27 19.32 4.26
CA GLU A 90 3.54 20.75 4.39
C GLU A 90 4.98 21.07 4.78
N THR A 91 5.59 20.23 5.63
CA THR A 91 6.85 20.58 6.32
C THR A 91 8.01 19.64 6.02
N GLY A 92 7.75 18.46 5.48
CA GLY A 92 8.72 17.36 5.35
C GLY A 92 9.08 16.67 6.67
N LYS A 93 8.38 16.98 7.77
CA LYS A 93 8.60 16.41 9.11
C LYS A 93 7.33 15.75 9.66
N LEU A 94 7.49 14.83 10.61
CA LEU A 94 6.37 14.31 11.41
C LEU A 94 6.01 15.32 12.52
N PRO A 95 4.76 15.32 13.01
CA PRO A 95 4.39 16.09 14.20
C PRO A 95 5.15 15.58 15.43
N ASP A 96 5.47 16.50 16.35
CA ASP A 96 6.16 16.22 17.63
C ASP A 96 5.29 15.45 18.63
#